data_AF-A0A7W1KL99-F1
#
_entry.id   AF-A0A7W1KL99-F1
#
_cell.length_a   1.000
_cell.length_b   1.000
_cell.length_c   1.000
_cell.angle_alpha   90.00
_cell.angle_beta   90.00
_cell.angle_gamma   90.00
#
_symmetry.space_group_name_H-M   'P 1'
#
loop_
_entity.id
_entity.type
_entity.pdbx_description
1 polymer ?
#
loop_
_entity_poly.entity_id
_entity_poly.type
_entity_poly.pdbx_seq_one_letter_code
_entity_poly.pdbx_strand_id
1 'polypeptide(L)'
;MPRSHPLSVAATFLAVVIGWVLFRAHSIGEALAVLGSMSGLRSPAGGFTHLIDSPWTVVLGGSALALCFWAPNTWEARFPRTRLAAALLAALLVACILRFAQPAPFVYFQF
;
A
#
# COMPACT_ATOMS: atom_id res chain seq x y z
N MET A 1 -24.36 -16.97 -0.04
CA MET A 1 -23.38 -16.45 -1.01
C MET A 1 -23.83 -15.05 -1.42
N PRO A 2 -22.97 -14.01 -1.33
CA PRO A 2 -23.36 -12.65 -1.71
C PRO A 2 -23.70 -12.64 -3.21
N ARG A 3 -24.88 -12.13 -3.58
CA ARG A 3 -25.35 -12.16 -4.98
C ARG A 3 -24.68 -11.11 -5.87
N SER A 4 -23.92 -10.17 -5.30
CA SER A 4 -23.20 -9.14 -6.03
C SER A 4 -21.68 -9.35 -5.96
N HIS A 5 -21.04 -9.30 -7.13
CA HIS A 5 -19.58 -9.34 -7.28
C HIS A 5 -18.83 -8.34 -6.37
N PRO A 6 -19.21 -7.04 -6.30
CA PRO A 6 -18.51 -6.09 -5.45
C PRO A 6 -18.62 -6.42 -3.95
N LEU A 7 -19.74 -6.97 -3.51
CA LEU A 7 -19.90 -7.36 -2.10
C LEU A 7 -19.02 -8.56 -1.74
N SER A 8 -18.84 -9.49 -2.67
CA SER A 8 -17.92 -10.62 -2.49
C SER A 8 -16.47 -10.14 -2.39
N VAL A 9 -16.05 -9.21 -3.26
CA VAL A 9 -14.72 -8.60 -3.22
C VAL A 9 -14.49 -7.84 -1.91
N ALA A 10 -15.46 -7.03 -1.48
CA ALA A 10 -15.35 -6.30 -0.22
C ALA A 10 -15.25 -7.25 0.98
N ALA A 11 -16.07 -8.31 1.01
CA ALA A 11 -16.05 -9.29 2.09
C ALA A 11 -14.72 -10.06 2.16
N THR A 12 -14.21 -10.52 1.02
CA THR A 12 -12.91 -11.22 0.98
C THR A 12 -11.76 -10.30 1.35
N PHE A 13 -11.76 -9.06 0.84
CA PHE A 13 -10.76 -8.06 1.20
C PHE A 13 -10.75 -7.80 2.72
N LEU A 14 -11.91 -7.54 3.31
CA LEU A 14 -12.03 -7.30 4.76
C LEU A 14 -11.57 -8.52 5.57
N ALA A 15 -11.97 -9.74 5.16
CA ALA A 15 -11.54 -10.97 5.84
C ALA A 15 -10.02 -11.15 5.81
N VAL A 16 -9.38 -10.91 4.65
CA VAL A 16 -7.92 -11.00 4.50
C VAL A 16 -7.21 -9.92 5.33
N VAL A 17 -7.68 -8.68 5.30
CA VAL A 17 -7.11 -7.58 6.08
C VAL A 17 -7.20 -7.85 7.58
N ILE A 18 -8.38 -8.25 8.07
CA ILE A 18 -8.59 -8.59 9.49
C ILE A 18 -7.68 -9.75 9.90
N GLY A 19 -7.64 -10.82 9.09
CA GLY A 19 -6.75 -11.96 9.32
C GLY A 19 -5.29 -11.53 9.40
N TRP A 20 -4.82 -10.73 8.45
CA TRP A 20 -3.44 -10.25 8.41
C TRP A 20 -3.06 -9.41 9.65
N VAL A 21 -3.95 -8.51 10.10
CA VAL A 21 -3.68 -7.72 11.32
C VAL A 21 -3.55 -8.62 12.54
N LEU A 22 -4.43 -9.62 12.68
CA LEU A 22 -4.40 -10.57 13.80
C LEU A 22 -3.12 -11.42 13.82
N PHE A 23 -2.64 -11.87 12.65
CA PHE A 23 -1.40 -12.67 12.56
C PHE A 23 -0.12 -11.86 12.75
N ARG A 24 -0.17 -10.55 12.49
CA ARG A 24 1.01 -9.67 12.55
C ARG A 24 1.21 -9.01 13.91
N ALA A 25 0.13 -8.75 14.64
CA ALA A 25 0.20 -8.05 15.92
C ALA A 25 0.86 -8.92 17.01
N HIS A 26 1.55 -8.29 17.96
CA HIS A 26 2.18 -8.99 19.10
C HIS A 26 1.16 -9.33 20.20
N SER A 27 -0.04 -8.76 20.15
CA SER A 27 -1.13 -9.04 21.09
C SER A 27 -2.52 -8.73 20.50
N ILE A 28 -3.57 -9.29 21.10
CA ILE A 28 -4.96 -9.01 20.71
C ILE A 28 -5.30 -7.51 20.91
N GLY A 29 -4.78 -6.90 21.98
CA GLY A 29 -5.00 -5.48 22.26
C GLY A 29 -4.39 -4.58 21.17
N GLU A 30 -3.19 -4.91 20.69
CA GLU A 30 -2.56 -4.22 19.57
C GLU A 30 -3.36 -4.39 18.28
N ALA A 31 -3.82 -5.61 17.97
CA ALA A 31 -4.64 -5.87 16.79
C ALA A 31 -5.93 -5.03 16.77
N LEU A 32 -6.66 -4.97 17.89
CA LEU A 32 -7.87 -4.15 18.01
C LEU A 32 -7.58 -2.65 17.90
N ALA A 33 -6.45 -2.18 18.45
CA ALA A 33 -6.03 -0.80 18.31
C ALA A 33 -5.76 -0.43 16.84
N VAL A 34 -5.10 -1.32 16.08
CA VAL A 34 -4.84 -1.14 14.64
C VAL A 34 -6.16 -1.12 13.86
N LEU A 35 -7.04 -2.11 14.05
CA LEU A 35 -8.35 -2.15 13.37
C LEU A 35 -9.23 -0.93 13.70
N GLY A 36 -9.20 -0.47 14.95
CA GLY A 36 -9.89 0.75 15.39
C GLY A 36 -9.34 2.01 14.70
N SER A 37 -8.03 2.09 14.47
CA SER A 37 -7.42 3.20 13.72
C SER A 37 -7.77 3.16 12.22
N MET A 38 -7.82 1.96 11.61
CA MET A 38 -8.16 1.80 10.19
C MET A 38 -9.61 2.13 9.86
N SER A 39 -10.52 1.95 10.82
CA SER A 39 -11.95 2.30 10.67
C SER A 39 -12.23 3.79 10.93
N GLY A 40 -11.24 4.57 11.38
CA GLY A 40 -11.41 5.97 11.77
C GLY A 40 -12.08 6.17 13.13
N LEU A 41 -12.42 5.09 13.85
CA LEU A 41 -13.07 5.13 15.17
C LEU A 41 -12.12 5.55 16.30
N ARG A 42 -10.81 5.53 16.05
CA ARG A 42 -9.77 5.87 17.03
C ARG A 42 -8.69 6.69 16.35
N SER A 43 -8.14 7.68 17.06
CA SER A 43 -6.94 8.38 16.60
C SER A 43 -5.78 7.37 16.48
N PRO A 44 -4.98 7.42 15.40
CA PRO A 44 -3.85 6.53 15.25
C PRO A 44 -2.85 6.73 16.39
N ALA A 45 -2.59 5.68 17.17
CA ALA A 45 -1.59 5.70 18.22
C ALA A 45 -0.26 5.21 17.63
N GLY A 46 0.58 6.15 17.19
CA GLY A 46 1.86 5.86 16.52
C GLY A 46 1.74 5.62 15.01
N GLY A 47 2.88 5.62 14.32
CA GLY A 47 2.98 5.50 12.86
C GLY A 47 3.26 6.84 12.16
N PHE A 48 3.13 6.86 10.83
CA PHE A 48 3.38 8.05 10.00
C PHE A 48 2.19 9.04 10.03
N THR A 49 1.72 9.42 11.22
CA THR A 49 0.58 10.34 11.40
C THR A 49 0.77 11.69 10.74
N HIS A 50 2.02 12.18 10.71
CA HIS A 50 2.42 13.39 9.98
C HIS A 50 2.12 13.33 8.47
N LEU A 51 2.04 12.12 7.89
CA LEU A 51 1.60 11.99 6.51
C LEU A 51 0.11 12.32 6.42
N ILE A 52 -0.71 11.79 7.33
CA ILE A 52 -2.18 11.93 7.27
C ILE A 52 -2.63 13.40 7.40
N ASP A 53 -1.89 14.23 8.14
CA ASP A 53 -2.18 15.66 8.30
C ASP A 53 -1.88 16.49 7.04
N SER A 54 -1.10 15.95 6.09
CA SER A 54 -0.78 16.64 4.85
C SER A 54 -1.94 16.51 3.85
N PRO A 55 -2.37 17.62 3.20
CA PRO A 55 -3.38 17.55 2.14
C PRO A 55 -2.93 16.63 0.98
N TRP A 56 -1.62 16.43 0.82
CA TRP A 56 -1.06 15.52 -0.17
C TRP A 56 -1.39 14.05 0.10
N THR A 57 -1.70 13.66 1.32
CA THR A 57 -2.00 12.25 1.62
C THR A 57 -3.35 11.82 1.11
N VAL A 58 -4.34 12.71 1.07
CA VAL A 58 -5.61 12.43 0.41
C VAL A 58 -5.41 12.28 -1.09
N VAL A 59 -4.59 13.16 -1.70
CA VAL A 59 -4.28 13.10 -3.14
C VAL A 59 -3.51 11.83 -3.49
N LEU A 60 -2.44 11.52 -2.76
CA LEU A 60 -1.61 10.35 -2.98
C LEU A 60 -2.39 9.06 -2.68
N GLY A 61 -3.13 9.00 -1.58
CA GLY A 61 -3.99 7.86 -1.25
C GLY A 61 -5.08 7.63 -2.29
N GLY A 62 -5.75 8.69 -2.74
CA GLY A 62 -6.73 8.63 -3.83
C GLY A 62 -6.09 8.16 -5.14
N SER A 63 -4.89 8.64 -5.48
CA SER A 63 -4.16 8.19 -6.67
C SER A 63 -3.75 6.72 -6.58
N ALA A 64 -3.32 6.25 -5.40
CA ALA A 64 -2.94 4.86 -5.18
C ALA A 64 -4.15 3.92 -5.30
N LEU A 65 -5.31 4.31 -4.77
CA LEU A 65 -6.57 3.58 -4.98
C LEU A 65 -6.94 3.56 -6.46
N ALA A 66 -6.83 4.70 -7.14
CA ALA A 66 -7.14 4.77 -8.57
C ALA A 66 -6.23 3.85 -9.39
N LEU A 67 -4.92 3.84 -9.08
CA LEU A 67 -3.98 2.92 -9.71
C LEU A 67 -4.33 1.46 -9.39
N CYS A 68 -4.68 1.13 -8.15
CA CYS A 68 -5.02 -0.24 -7.75
C CYS A 68 -6.24 -0.81 -8.49
N PHE A 69 -7.24 0.01 -8.80
CA PHE A 69 -8.47 -0.45 -9.45
C PHE A 69 -8.49 -0.27 -10.97
N TRP A 70 -7.74 0.70 -11.52
CA TRP A 70 -7.79 1.03 -12.95
C TRP A 70 -6.48 0.87 -13.70
N ALA A 71 -5.33 0.81 -13.02
CA ALA A 71 -4.07 0.54 -13.72
C ALA A 71 -3.99 -0.96 -14.10
N PRO A 72 -3.40 -1.28 -15.26
CA PRO A 72 -3.09 -2.67 -15.59
C PRO A 72 -2.14 -3.25 -14.55
N ASN A 73 -2.27 -4.55 -14.28
CA ASN A 73 -1.31 -5.25 -13.43
C ASN A 73 0.11 -5.03 -13.96
N THR A 74 1.08 -4.90 -13.06
CA THR A 74 2.48 -4.68 -13.45
C THR A 74 3.02 -5.78 -14.36
N TRP A 75 2.49 -7.01 -14.24
CA TRP A 75 2.81 -8.15 -15.11
C TRP A 75 2.31 -8.00 -16.56
N GLU A 76 1.31 -7.15 -16.79
CA GLU A 76 0.77 -6.85 -18.12
C GLU A 76 1.40 -5.59 -18.73
N ALA A 77 2.25 -4.89 -17.97
CA ALA A 77 2.85 -3.64 -18.40
C ALA A 77 3.79 -3.86 -19.59
N ARG A 78 3.46 -3.23 -20.73
CA ARG A 78 4.31 -3.19 -21.92
C ARG A 78 4.96 -1.83 -22.01
N PHE A 79 6.29 -1.79 -21.84
CA PHE A 79 7.04 -0.56 -21.97
C PHE A 79 7.27 -0.21 -23.44
N PRO A 80 6.94 1.02 -23.89
CA PRO A 80 7.18 1.44 -25.26
C PRO A 80 8.69 1.52 -25.53
N ARG A 81 9.12 1.07 -26.71
CA ARG A 81 10.54 1.09 -27.13
C ARG A 81 10.96 2.45 -27.69
N THR A 82 10.66 3.53 -26.96
CA THR A 82 11.01 4.91 -27.34
C THR A 82 12.21 5.40 -26.55
N ARG A 83 13.00 6.34 -27.12
CA ARG A 83 14.16 6.94 -26.42
C ARG A 83 13.75 7.67 -25.14
N LEU A 84 12.58 8.31 -25.14
CA LEU A 84 12.03 8.97 -23.97
C LEU A 84 11.73 7.96 -22.85
N ALA A 85 11.07 6.85 -23.17
CA ALA A 85 10.79 5.80 -22.18
C ALA A 85 12.09 5.21 -21.61
N ALA A 86 13.10 5.00 -22.45
CA ALA A 86 14.43 4.57 -22.00
C ALA A 86 15.08 5.60 -21.06
N ALA A 87 15.03 6.90 -21.41
CA ALA A 87 15.57 7.97 -20.57
C ALA A 87 14.84 8.07 -19.23
N LEU A 88 13.51 7.97 -19.22
CA LEU A 88 12.70 8.00 -17.99
C LEU A 88 12.97 6.78 -17.10
N LEU A 89 13.06 5.57 -17.69
CA LEU A 89 13.41 4.36 -16.95
C LEU A 89 14.85 4.43 -16.39
N ALA A 90 15.79 4.99 -17.14
CA ALA A 90 17.15 5.21 -16.66
C ALA A 90 17.19 6.22 -15.50
N ALA A 91 16.47 7.34 -15.61
CA ALA A 91 16.34 8.31 -14.53
C ALA A 91 15.69 7.70 -13.28
N LEU A 92 14.63 6.89 -13.45
CA LEU A 92 13.99 6.15 -12.37
C LEU A 92 14.97 5.18 -11.70
N LEU A 93 15.75 4.43 -12.48
CA LEU A 93 16.78 3.53 -11.95
C LEU A 93 17.81 4.29 -11.11
N VAL A 94 18.33 5.41 -11.61
CA VAL A 94 19.28 6.26 -10.87
C VAL A 94 18.64 6.74 -9.57
N ALA A 95 17.40 7.22 -9.60
CA ALA A 95 16.69 7.64 -8.39
C ALA A 95 16.53 6.50 -7.38
N CYS A 96 16.23 5.28 -7.83
CA CYS A 96 16.16 4.09 -6.98
C CYS A 96 17.53 3.76 -6.35
N ILE A 97 18.62 3.81 -7.11
CA ILE A 97 19.98 3.57 -6.62
C ILE A 97 20.36 4.60 -5.55
N LEU A 98 20.09 5.89 -5.80
CA LEU A 98 20.37 6.96 -4.84
C LEU A 98 19.59 6.81 -3.53
N ARG A 99 18.46 6.11 -3.54
CA ARG A 99 17.62 5.84 -2.37
C ARG A 99 17.76 4.42 -1.81
N PHE A 100 18.66 3.60 -2.36
CA PHE A 100 18.77 2.18 -2.04
C PHE A 100 19.12 1.90 -0.57
N ALA A 101 19.87 2.80 0.07
CA ALA A 101 20.32 2.66 1.45
C ALA A 101 19.22 2.90 2.52
N GLN A 102 17.96 3.11 2.12
CA GLN A 102 16.87 3.30 3.08
C GLN A 102 16.46 1.96 3.70
N PRO A 103 16.29 1.89 5.04
CA PRO A 103 15.91 0.65 5.70
C PRO A 103 14.53 0.19 5.20
N ALA A 104 14.48 -1.00 4.59
CA ALA A 104 13.25 -1.61 4.10
C ALA A 104 12.64 -2.48 5.22
N PRO A 105 11.47 -2.10 5.78
CA PRO A 105 10.91 -2.74 6.98
C PRO A 105 10.41 -4.18 6.77
N PHE A 106 10.54 -4.76 5.57
CA PHE A 106 9.98 -6.06 5.19
C PHE A 106 11.00 -7.02 4.55
N VAL A 107 12.29 -6.71 4.57
CA VAL A 107 13.32 -7.63 4.09
C VAL A 107 13.71 -8.57 5.22
N TYR A 108 13.26 -9.84 5.14
CA TYR A 108 13.49 -10.86 6.18
C TYR A 108 14.97 -11.24 6.37
N PHE A 109 15.80 -11.03 5.36
CA PHE A 109 17.24 -11.28 5.42
C PHE A 109 17.99 -10.12 4.76
N GLN A 110 18.75 -9.36 5.56
CA GLN A 110 19.78 -8.45 5.07
C GLN A 110 21.12 -9.13 5.38
N PHE A 111 21.81 -9.63 4.35
CA PHE A 111 23.15 -10.22 4.48
C PHE A 111 24.23 -9.14 4.30
#